data_AF-A0A811PE09-F1
#
_entry.id   AF-A0A811PE09-F1
#
_cell.length_a   1.000
_cell.length_b   1.000
_cell.length_c   1.000
_cell.angle_alpha   90.00
_cell.angle_beta   90.00
_cell.angle_gamma   90.00
#
_symmetry.space_group_name_H-M   'P 1'
#
loop_
_entity.id
_entity.type
_entity.pdbx_description
1 polymer ?
#
loop_
_entity_poly.entity_id
_entity_poly.type
_entity_poly.pdbx_seq_one_letter_code
_entity_poly.pdbx_strand_id
1 'polypeptide(L)'
;MCLPPVHRYIPTYKYCTLDAARGEVNLVVFSALNDLFAKTGISPGAIDIVVVNCSLFCPTPSFVDMIINWYKMRSDVRSVHLSGMGCSAGLISVGLARNLLQVALKGAHALVVSTETITPNYYGSERAMILPNCLFRIGGAAALLSNSPAKARFRLKHVVCTLTAAAQDSANMCVFQQEDDNGIVGINLNKDLMTIAGNALKANITAIGPLGHGAAPIRPLLHRVEGAQRQVQAVHPRLPQGLRALLHPCGRACRHRRAAA
;
A
#
# COMPACT_ATOMS: atom_id res chain seq x y z
N MET A 1 -25.01 -8.26 -20.31
CA MET A 1 -23.57 -8.61 -20.44
C MET A 1 -22.79 -7.37 -20.88
N CYS A 2 -22.39 -6.52 -19.94
CA CYS A 2 -21.82 -5.19 -20.20
C CYS A 2 -20.37 -5.07 -19.73
N LEU A 3 -19.54 -6.07 -20.04
CA LEU A 3 -18.09 -5.88 -20.00
C LEU A 3 -17.69 -4.95 -21.15
N PRO A 4 -16.70 -4.06 -20.96
CA PRO A 4 -16.25 -3.19 -22.04
C PRO A 4 -15.87 -4.03 -23.27
N PRO A 5 -16.16 -3.57 -24.51
CA PRO A 5 -15.98 -4.37 -25.73
C PRO A 5 -14.60 -5.05 -25.83
N VAL A 6 -13.56 -4.44 -25.26
CA VAL A 6 -12.20 -4.98 -25.15
C VAL A 6 -12.12 -6.38 -24.55
N HIS A 7 -13.00 -6.75 -23.61
CA HIS A 7 -13.05 -8.08 -23.00
C HIS A 7 -13.48 -9.20 -23.94
N ARG A 8 -14.21 -8.87 -25.00
CA ARG A 8 -14.58 -9.85 -26.03
C ARG A 8 -13.40 -10.17 -26.96
N TYR A 9 -12.41 -9.27 -27.01
CA TYR A 9 -11.24 -9.39 -27.88
C TYR A 9 -9.96 -9.78 -27.13
N ILE A 10 -9.88 -9.51 -25.82
CA ILE A 10 -8.75 -9.90 -24.97
C ILE A 10 -9.24 -10.98 -23.99
N PRO A 11 -8.91 -12.26 -24.23
CA PRO A 11 -9.25 -13.34 -23.30
C PRO A 11 -8.50 -13.14 -21.98
N THR A 12 -9.18 -12.61 -20.96
CA THR A 12 -8.57 -12.29 -19.65
C THR A 12 -7.97 -13.51 -18.97
N TYR A 13 -8.55 -14.69 -19.13
CA TYR A 13 -8.00 -15.96 -18.63
C TYR A 13 -6.59 -16.27 -19.16
N LYS A 14 -6.18 -15.71 -20.32
CA LYS A 14 -4.81 -15.86 -20.84
C LYS A 14 -3.78 -14.99 -20.13
N TYR A 15 -4.20 -13.91 -19.46
CA TYR A 15 -3.31 -12.91 -18.86
C TYR A 15 -3.46 -12.79 -17.35
N CYS A 16 -4.59 -13.21 -16.79
CA CYS A 16 -4.91 -13.25 -15.36
C CYS A 16 -4.58 -14.62 -14.77
N THR A 17 -3.33 -15.07 -14.91
CA THR A 17 -2.87 -16.35 -14.33
C THR A 17 -2.15 -16.14 -13.01
N LEU A 18 -2.10 -17.18 -12.17
CA LEU A 18 -1.30 -17.16 -10.95
C LEU A 18 0.19 -16.88 -11.23
N ASP A 19 0.70 -17.39 -12.35
CA ASP A 19 2.10 -17.18 -12.75
C ASP A 19 2.35 -15.75 -13.23
N ALA A 20 1.40 -15.13 -13.93
CA ALA A 20 1.46 -13.72 -14.28
C ALA A 20 1.45 -12.84 -13.02
N ALA A 21 0.54 -13.11 -12.09
CA ALA A 21 0.46 -12.42 -10.80
C ALA A 21 1.76 -12.57 -9.97
N ARG A 22 2.36 -13.77 -9.95
CA ARG A 22 3.68 -14.01 -9.34
C ARG A 22 4.79 -13.22 -10.05
N GLY A 23 4.78 -13.18 -11.38
CA GLY A 23 5.74 -12.44 -12.19
C GLY A 23 5.72 -10.93 -11.90
N GLU A 24 4.52 -10.36 -11.75
CA GLU A 24 4.34 -8.96 -11.38
C GLU A 24 4.88 -8.65 -9.99
N VAL A 25 4.49 -9.44 -9.00
CA VAL A 25 4.97 -9.28 -7.63
C VAL A 25 6.48 -9.38 -7.59
N ASN A 26 7.06 -10.40 -8.25
CA ASN A 26 8.50 -10.58 -8.34
C ASN A 26 9.18 -9.33 -8.91
N LEU A 27 8.71 -8.83 -10.05
CA LEU A 27 9.30 -7.65 -10.67
C LEU A 27 9.27 -6.43 -9.73
N VAL A 28 8.13 -6.18 -9.11
CA VAL A 28 7.88 -4.98 -8.30
C VAL A 28 8.57 -5.06 -6.94
N VAL A 29 8.38 -6.17 -6.23
CA VAL A 29 8.95 -6.40 -4.90
C VAL A 29 10.45 -6.49 -4.96
N PHE A 30 11.02 -7.30 -5.86
CA PHE A 30 12.48 -7.43 -5.94
C PHE A 30 13.14 -6.14 -6.46
N SER A 31 12.49 -5.38 -7.36
CA SER A 31 13.01 -4.06 -7.73
C SER A 31 13.06 -3.11 -6.53
N ALA A 32 11.99 -3.06 -5.73
CA ALA A 32 11.94 -2.20 -4.53
C ALA A 32 12.96 -2.62 -3.47
N LEU A 33 13.12 -3.93 -3.25
CA LEU A 33 14.08 -4.48 -2.30
C LEU A 33 15.53 -4.26 -2.73
N ASN A 34 15.85 -4.50 -4.00
CA ASN A 34 17.19 -4.26 -4.53
C ASN A 34 17.60 -2.78 -4.39
N ASP A 35 16.70 -1.86 -4.73
CA ASP A 35 16.92 -0.42 -4.55
C ASP A 35 17.09 -0.04 -3.06
N LEU A 36 16.27 -0.61 -2.16
CA LEU A 36 16.38 -0.40 -0.72
C LEU A 36 17.72 -0.91 -0.16
N PHE A 37 18.12 -2.13 -0.49
CA PHE A 37 19.39 -2.71 -0.02
C PHE A 37 20.59 -1.94 -0.57
N ALA A 38 20.56 -1.53 -1.84
CA ALA A 38 21.59 -0.69 -2.43
C ALA A 38 21.71 0.68 -1.73
N LYS A 39 20.57 1.32 -1.39
CA LYS A 39 20.55 2.63 -0.72
C LYS A 39 20.96 2.58 0.75
N THR A 40 20.66 1.48 1.44
CA THR A 40 20.91 1.34 2.89
C THR A 40 22.27 0.68 3.20
N GLY A 41 22.81 -0.10 2.25
CA GLY A 41 24.01 -0.90 2.45
C GLY A 41 23.84 -1.98 3.52
N ILE A 42 22.60 -2.36 3.86
CA ILE A 42 22.30 -3.44 4.80
C ILE A 42 22.20 -4.73 4.02
N SER A 43 22.94 -5.75 4.44
CA SER A 43 22.87 -7.06 3.80
C SER A 43 21.55 -7.74 4.14
N PRO A 44 20.95 -8.52 3.21
CA PRO A 44 19.74 -9.28 3.51
C PRO A 44 19.91 -10.25 4.69
N GLY A 45 21.13 -10.78 4.89
CA GLY A 45 21.47 -11.62 6.03
C GLY A 45 21.49 -10.90 7.39
N ALA A 46 21.40 -9.57 7.43
CA ALA A 46 21.28 -8.78 8.65
C ALA A 46 19.82 -8.47 9.04
N ILE A 47 18.84 -8.90 8.25
CA ILE A 47 17.41 -8.69 8.54
C ILE A 47 16.95 -9.70 9.59
N ASP A 48 16.23 -9.23 10.61
CA ASP A 48 15.71 -10.06 11.72
C ASP A 48 14.20 -10.31 11.59
N ILE A 49 13.49 -9.34 11.00
CA ILE A 49 12.03 -9.36 10.88
C ILE A 49 11.65 -9.00 9.44
N VAL A 50 10.73 -9.75 8.85
CA VAL A 50 10.16 -9.46 7.53
C VAL A 50 8.64 -9.39 7.64
N VAL A 51 8.09 -8.22 7.34
CA VAL A 51 6.64 -7.99 7.26
C VAL A 51 6.30 -7.65 5.82
N VAL A 52 5.55 -8.54 5.16
CA VAL A 52 5.03 -8.27 3.81
C VAL A 52 3.52 -8.07 3.92
N ASN A 53 2.98 -7.14 3.14
CA ASN A 53 1.54 -7.06 2.93
C ASN A 53 1.20 -7.06 1.43
N CYS A 54 0.14 -7.78 1.11
CA CYS A 54 -0.57 -7.72 -0.16
C CYS A 54 -2.03 -8.09 0.07
N SER A 55 -2.95 -7.21 -0.32
CA SER A 55 -4.36 -7.36 0.07
C SER A 55 -5.12 -8.36 -0.80
N LEU A 56 -4.86 -8.33 -2.10
CA LEU A 56 -5.68 -9.03 -3.09
C LEU A 56 -5.04 -10.34 -3.59
N PHE A 57 -3.77 -10.61 -3.27
CA PHE A 57 -3.10 -11.82 -3.73
C PHE A 57 -2.20 -12.40 -2.64
N CYS A 58 -2.58 -13.57 -2.10
CA CYS A 58 -1.82 -14.29 -1.08
C CYS A 58 -1.58 -15.74 -1.56
N PRO A 59 -0.57 -15.99 -2.41
CA PRO A 59 -0.28 -17.32 -2.93
C PRO A 59 0.39 -18.21 -1.89
N THR A 60 0.40 -19.51 -2.17
CA THR A 60 1.31 -20.50 -1.55
C THR A 60 2.35 -20.94 -2.59
N PRO A 61 3.67 -20.85 -2.31
CA PRO A 61 4.31 -20.24 -1.13
C PRO A 61 4.04 -18.73 -1.03
N SER A 62 4.17 -18.18 0.17
CA SER A 62 3.89 -16.77 0.43
C SER A 62 4.97 -15.85 -0.14
N PHE A 63 4.67 -14.55 -0.32
CA PHE A 63 5.71 -13.60 -0.75
C PHE A 63 6.85 -13.49 0.24
N VAL A 64 6.59 -13.65 1.53
CA VAL A 64 7.65 -13.64 2.54
C VAL A 64 8.60 -14.82 2.31
N ASP A 65 8.06 -16.01 2.05
CA ASP A 65 8.87 -17.20 1.76
C ASP A 65 9.70 -17.02 0.48
N MET A 66 9.08 -16.42 -0.55
CA MET A 66 9.77 -16.10 -1.81
C MET A 66 10.93 -15.11 -1.58
N ILE A 67 10.73 -14.07 -0.77
CA ILE A 67 11.77 -13.09 -0.42
C ILE A 67 12.90 -13.75 0.37
N ILE A 68 12.57 -14.51 1.43
CA ILE A 68 13.55 -15.20 2.29
C ILE A 68 14.40 -16.17 1.45
N ASN A 69 13.75 -16.96 0.60
CA ASN A 69 14.43 -17.91 -0.27
C ASN A 69 15.29 -17.22 -1.34
N TRP A 70 14.82 -16.12 -1.93
CA TRP A 70 15.55 -15.41 -3.00
C TRP A 70 16.83 -14.78 -2.48
N TYR A 71 16.76 -14.07 -1.35
CA TYR A 71 17.91 -13.39 -0.76
C TYR A 71 18.76 -14.28 0.15
N LYS A 72 18.40 -15.57 0.30
CA LYS A 72 19.06 -16.50 1.21
C LYS A 72 19.21 -15.91 2.62
N MET A 73 18.10 -15.36 3.12
CA MET A 73 18.04 -14.82 4.47
C MET A 73 18.22 -15.95 5.50
N ARG A 74 18.48 -15.57 6.75
CA ARG A 74 18.69 -16.52 7.84
C ARG A 74 17.42 -17.32 8.12
N SER A 75 17.59 -18.54 8.63
CA SER A 75 16.47 -19.43 8.98
C SER A 75 15.69 -18.99 10.22
N ASP A 76 16.25 -18.08 11.03
CA ASP A 76 15.66 -17.57 12.27
C ASP A 76 14.90 -16.24 12.09
N VAL A 77 14.73 -15.79 10.85
CA VAL A 77 13.98 -14.58 10.53
C VAL A 77 12.52 -14.71 10.96
N ARG A 78 12.00 -13.70 11.65
CA ARG A 78 10.59 -13.62 12.02
C ARG A 78 9.79 -13.04 10.88
N SER A 79 9.01 -13.87 10.20
CA SER A 79 8.20 -13.51 9.03
C SER A 79 6.72 -13.34 9.33
N VAL A 80 6.08 -12.31 8.77
CA VAL A 80 4.62 -12.12 8.78
C VAL A 80 4.15 -11.69 7.39
N HIS A 81 3.11 -12.36 6.87
CA HIS A 81 2.40 -11.94 5.66
C HIS A 81 0.98 -11.47 6.02
N LEU A 82 0.69 -10.19 5.77
CA LEU A 82 -0.62 -9.58 6.01
C LEU A 82 -1.43 -9.50 4.71
N SER A 83 -2.70 -9.88 4.76
CA SER A 83 -3.65 -9.82 3.65
C SER A 83 -5.00 -9.26 4.12
N GLY A 84 -5.86 -8.85 3.18
CA GLY A 84 -7.23 -8.40 3.45
C GLY A 84 -7.39 -7.01 4.10
N MET A 85 -6.30 -6.28 4.36
CA MET A 85 -6.37 -4.96 5.03
C MET A 85 -6.53 -3.77 4.05
N GLY A 86 -6.46 -4.02 2.75
CA GLY A 86 -6.59 -3.02 1.69
C GLY A 86 -5.54 -1.91 1.79
N CYS A 87 -5.94 -0.68 1.42
CA CYS A 87 -5.06 0.48 1.40
C CYS A 87 -4.44 0.85 2.77
N SER A 88 -4.98 0.33 3.88
CA SER A 88 -4.45 0.56 5.23
C SER A 88 -3.26 -0.34 5.59
N ALA A 89 -3.03 -1.41 4.82
CA ALA A 89 -2.07 -2.46 5.12
C ALA A 89 -0.64 -1.95 5.32
N GLY A 90 -0.23 -0.92 4.58
CA GLY A 90 1.11 -0.32 4.71
C GLY A 90 1.36 0.25 6.10
N LEU A 91 0.42 1.05 6.64
CA LEU A 91 0.58 1.65 7.96
C LEU A 91 0.48 0.60 9.08
N ILE A 92 -0.41 -0.38 8.92
CA ILE A 92 -0.54 -1.51 9.85
C ILE A 92 0.77 -2.31 9.89
N SER A 93 1.39 -2.56 8.74
CA SER A 93 2.66 -3.28 8.64
C SER A 93 3.80 -2.53 9.34
N VAL A 94 3.84 -1.21 9.20
CA VAL A 94 4.80 -0.36 9.93
C VAL A 94 4.56 -0.42 11.44
N GLY A 95 3.30 -0.37 11.88
CA GLY A 95 2.92 -0.52 13.28
C GLY A 95 3.31 -1.87 13.87
N LEU A 96 3.06 -2.95 13.12
CA LEU A 96 3.47 -4.31 13.49
C LEU A 96 4.99 -4.43 13.60
N ALA A 97 5.72 -3.97 12.58
CA ALA A 97 7.18 -3.99 12.58
C ALA A 97 7.77 -3.20 13.75
N ARG A 98 7.19 -2.03 14.08
CA ARG A 98 7.56 -1.25 15.27
C ARG A 98 7.39 -2.08 16.55
N ASN A 99 6.24 -2.73 16.74
CA ASN A 99 5.97 -3.51 17.94
C ASN A 99 6.91 -4.72 18.05
N LEU A 100 7.21 -5.39 16.94
CA LEU A 100 8.19 -6.48 16.90
C LEU A 100 9.61 -6.00 17.23
N LEU A 101 10.01 -4.81 16.74
CA LEU A 101 11.31 -4.20 17.04
C LEU A 101 11.46 -3.79 18.51
N GLN A 102 10.35 -3.50 19.21
CA GLN A 102 10.38 -3.15 20.64
C GLN A 102 10.79 -4.33 21.53
N VAL A 103 10.51 -5.56 21.11
CA VAL A 103 10.88 -6.80 21.83
C VAL A 103 12.09 -7.50 21.22
N ALA A 104 12.66 -6.96 20.15
CA ALA A 104 13.85 -7.49 19.48
C ALA A 104 15.14 -7.03 20.17
N LEU A 105 16.24 -7.73 19.89
CA LEU A 105 17.58 -7.34 20.33
C LEU A 105 17.94 -5.94 19.81
N LYS A 106 18.77 -5.22 20.57
CA LYS A 106 19.24 -3.88 20.17
C LYS A 106 20.06 -3.98 18.88
N GLY A 107 19.77 -3.10 17.93
CA GLY A 107 20.39 -3.12 16.60
C GLY A 107 19.59 -3.92 15.55
N ALA A 108 18.45 -4.50 15.92
CA ALA A 108 17.64 -5.29 14.99
C ALA A 108 17.10 -4.47 13.81
N HIS A 109 16.89 -5.17 12.69
CA HIS A 109 16.39 -4.65 11.44
C HIS A 109 15.08 -5.34 11.04
N ALA A 110 14.05 -4.53 10.78
CA ALA A 110 12.77 -4.99 10.26
C ALA A 110 12.56 -4.47 8.83
N LEU A 111 12.35 -5.40 7.91
CA LEU A 111 11.99 -5.13 6.54
C LEU A 111 10.47 -5.12 6.40
N VAL A 112 9.92 -4.00 5.93
CA VAL A 112 8.50 -3.86 5.61
C VAL A 112 8.34 -3.75 4.10
N VAL A 113 7.55 -4.63 3.49
CA VAL A 113 7.25 -4.64 2.06
C VAL A 113 5.74 -4.52 1.89
N SER A 114 5.30 -3.56 1.08
CA SER A 114 3.89 -3.41 0.70
C SER A 114 3.80 -3.55 -0.81
N THR A 115 2.90 -4.39 -1.30
CA THR A 115 2.68 -4.54 -2.74
C THR A 115 1.21 -4.76 -3.04
N GLU A 116 0.75 -4.24 -4.16
CA GLU A 116 -0.60 -4.45 -4.66
C GLU A 116 -0.53 -5.13 -6.03
N THR A 117 -1.19 -6.28 -6.15
CA THR A 117 -1.28 -7.06 -7.39
C THR A 117 -2.71 -7.07 -7.85
N ILE A 118 -2.94 -6.57 -9.06
CA ILE A 118 -4.29 -6.40 -9.58
C ILE A 118 -4.75 -7.54 -10.49
N THR A 119 -3.80 -8.33 -10.97
CA THR A 119 -4.00 -9.33 -12.03
C THR A 119 -4.99 -10.45 -11.73
N PRO A 120 -5.14 -10.95 -10.49
CA PRO A 120 -6.12 -12.01 -10.22
C PRO A 120 -7.55 -11.51 -9.88
N ASN A 121 -7.77 -10.22 -9.64
CA ASN A 121 -9.05 -9.73 -9.06
C ASN A 121 -9.69 -8.58 -9.84
N TYR A 122 -9.31 -8.39 -11.09
CA TYR A 122 -10.07 -7.51 -11.96
C TYR A 122 -11.38 -8.19 -12.36
N TYR A 123 -12.43 -7.38 -12.52
CA TYR A 123 -13.68 -7.68 -13.24
C TYR A 123 -14.87 -8.18 -12.43
N GLY A 124 -15.60 -7.25 -11.82
CA GLY A 124 -17.06 -7.37 -11.71
C GLY A 124 -17.75 -6.61 -12.83
N SER A 125 -18.96 -7.02 -13.23
CA SER A 125 -19.73 -6.38 -14.29
C SER A 125 -20.63 -5.23 -13.80
N GLU A 126 -20.81 -5.10 -12.48
CA GLU A 126 -21.58 -4.03 -11.87
C GLU A 126 -20.88 -2.67 -11.91
N ARG A 127 -21.66 -1.59 -11.96
CA ARG A 127 -21.15 -0.21 -11.99
C ARG A 127 -20.20 0.10 -10.83
N ALA A 128 -20.49 -0.42 -9.63
CA ALA A 128 -19.67 -0.19 -8.43
C ALA A 128 -18.31 -0.92 -8.50
N MET A 129 -18.20 -1.95 -9.35
CA MET A 129 -16.98 -2.77 -9.53
C MET A 129 -16.11 -2.31 -10.71
N ILE A 130 -16.62 -1.42 -11.57
CA ILE A 130 -15.84 -0.85 -12.68
C ILE A 130 -14.86 0.22 -12.20
N LEU A 131 -15.21 1.00 -11.18
CA LEU A 131 -14.37 2.09 -10.67
C LEU A 131 -12.97 1.60 -10.18
N PRO A 132 -12.86 0.51 -9.40
CA PRO A 132 -11.57 -0.13 -9.10
C PRO A 132 -10.69 -0.38 -10.32
N ASN A 133 -11.28 -0.80 -11.44
CA ASN A 133 -10.55 -1.10 -12.66
C ASN A 133 -9.90 0.13 -13.30
N CYS A 134 -10.36 1.34 -12.95
CA CYS A 134 -9.77 2.60 -13.37
C CYS A 134 -8.72 3.12 -12.38
N LEU A 135 -8.93 2.85 -11.09
CA LEU A 135 -8.15 3.41 -9.98
C LEU A 135 -6.92 2.56 -9.62
N PHE A 136 -7.07 1.24 -9.55
CA PHE A 136 -6.03 0.37 -9.03
C PHE A 136 -4.93 0.12 -10.05
N ARG A 137 -3.70 0.20 -9.56
CA ARG A 137 -2.47 0.00 -10.31
C ARG A 137 -1.56 -0.90 -9.52
N ILE A 138 -0.73 -1.63 -10.25
CA ILE A 138 0.33 -2.43 -9.66
C ILE A 138 1.35 -1.48 -9.04
N GLY A 139 1.78 -1.80 -7.82
CA GLY A 139 2.77 -1.00 -7.12
C GLY A 139 3.42 -1.78 -6.00
N GLY A 140 4.58 -1.30 -5.56
CA GLY A 140 5.24 -1.83 -4.39
C GLY A 140 6.23 -0.85 -3.80
N ALA A 141 6.39 -0.95 -2.49
CA ALA A 141 7.27 -0.13 -1.69
C ALA A 141 7.94 -1.01 -0.63
N ALA A 142 9.18 -0.68 -0.31
CA ALA A 142 9.93 -1.33 0.75
C ALA A 142 10.50 -0.27 1.69
N ALA A 143 10.46 -0.54 2.99
CA ALA A 143 11.01 0.31 4.04
C ALA A 143 11.83 -0.54 5.02
N LEU A 144 12.95 0.02 5.48
CA LEU A 144 13.78 -0.59 6.51
C LEU A 144 13.62 0.19 7.82
N LEU A 145 13.24 -0.52 8.88
CA LEU A 145 13.14 0.01 10.24
C LEU A 145 14.23 -0.61 11.11
N SER A 146 14.62 0.10 12.17
CA SER A 146 15.54 -0.40 13.18
C SER A 146 15.23 0.20 14.55
N ASN A 147 15.57 -0.53 15.61
CA ASN A 147 15.57 -0.01 16.97
C ASN A 147 16.91 0.67 17.35
N SER A 148 17.82 0.86 16.39
CA SER A 148 19.06 1.61 16.56
C SER A 148 19.05 2.91 15.74
N PRO A 149 19.53 4.04 16.28
CA PRO A 149 19.62 5.30 15.55
C PRO A 149 20.78 5.35 14.54
N ALA A 150 21.72 4.40 14.57
CA ALA A 150 23.01 4.49 13.90
C ALA A 150 22.96 4.77 12.38
N LYS A 151 21.93 4.25 11.69
CA LYS A 151 21.71 4.44 10.24
C LYS A 151 20.33 5.02 9.92
N ALA A 152 19.66 5.61 10.91
CA ALA A 152 18.29 6.10 10.76
C ALA A 152 18.24 7.44 10.02
N ARG A 153 17.46 7.50 8.94
CA ARG A 153 17.16 8.77 8.23
C ARG A 153 15.99 9.54 8.86
N PHE A 154 15.06 8.80 9.46
CA PHE A 154 13.87 9.32 10.10
C PHE A 154 13.62 8.58 11.40
N ARG A 155 12.97 9.26 12.36
CA ARG A 155 12.52 8.64 13.60
C ARG A 155 11.00 8.49 13.58
N LEU A 156 10.53 7.26 13.67
CA LEU A 156 9.10 6.96 13.83
C LEU A 156 8.66 7.32 15.26
N LYS A 157 7.97 8.45 15.42
CA LYS A 157 7.47 8.89 16.73
C LYS A 157 6.15 8.21 17.12
N HIS A 158 5.16 8.31 16.23
CA HIS A 158 3.81 7.84 16.50
C HIS A 158 3.26 7.09 15.29
N VAL A 159 2.46 6.06 15.57
CA VAL A 159 1.64 5.35 14.60
C VAL A 159 0.25 5.30 15.22
N VAL A 160 -0.74 5.83 14.50
CA VAL A 160 -2.15 5.79 14.91
C VAL A 160 -2.92 5.14 13.78
N CYS A 161 -3.72 4.14 14.14
CA CYS A 161 -4.61 3.45 13.22
C CYS A 161 -5.95 3.23 13.93
N THR A 162 -7.01 3.85 13.42
CA THR A 162 -8.37 3.70 13.95
C THR A 162 -9.13 2.67 13.12
N LEU A 163 -9.74 1.69 13.78
CA LEU A 163 -10.62 0.70 13.16
C LEU A 163 -12.07 1.13 13.34
N THR A 164 -12.77 1.43 12.24
CA THR A 164 -14.16 1.94 12.26
C THR A 164 -15.20 0.86 11.98
N ALA A 165 -14.79 -0.30 11.45
CA ALA A 165 -15.68 -1.37 11.02
C ALA A 165 -16.57 -1.94 12.14
N ALA A 166 -16.11 -1.90 13.40
CA ALA A 166 -16.88 -2.41 14.54
C ALA A 166 -18.05 -1.50 14.97
N ALA A 167 -18.02 -0.22 14.57
CA ALA A 167 -19.00 0.76 15.03
C ALA A 167 -20.04 1.13 13.95
N GLN A 168 -19.76 0.79 12.68
CA GLN A 168 -20.57 1.20 11.52
C GLN A 168 -20.53 0.11 10.46
N ASP A 169 -21.67 -0.56 10.21
CA ASP A 169 -21.78 -1.59 9.16
C ASP A 169 -21.45 -1.02 7.78
N SER A 170 -21.80 0.25 7.52
CA SER A 170 -21.43 0.94 6.29
C SER A 170 -19.92 1.08 6.10
N ALA A 171 -19.15 1.21 7.20
CA ALA A 171 -17.69 1.21 7.16
C ALA A 171 -17.11 -0.17 6.84
N ASN A 172 -17.73 -1.23 7.33
CA ASN A 172 -17.34 -2.60 7.01
C ASN A 172 -17.65 -2.96 5.55
N MET A 173 -18.82 -2.57 5.04
CA MET A 173 -19.26 -2.83 3.66
C MET A 173 -18.79 -1.79 2.64
N CYS A 174 -17.88 -0.91 3.05
CA CYS A 174 -17.48 0.24 2.26
C CYS A 174 -16.63 -0.13 1.04
N VAL A 175 -15.72 -1.09 1.24
CA VAL A 175 -14.88 -1.71 0.22
C VAL A 175 -14.96 -3.19 0.47
N PHE A 176 -15.56 -3.94 -0.44
CA PHE A 176 -15.84 -5.35 -0.21
C PHE A 176 -15.53 -6.17 -1.46
N GLN A 177 -14.85 -7.31 -1.29
CA GLN A 177 -14.64 -8.25 -2.38
C GLN A 177 -15.82 -9.22 -2.41
N GLN A 178 -16.51 -9.27 -3.54
CA GLN A 178 -17.70 -10.13 -3.71
C GLN A 178 -17.85 -10.57 -5.17
N GLU A 179 -18.66 -11.60 -5.37
CA GLU A 179 -19.14 -11.99 -6.69
C GLU A 179 -20.31 -11.08 -7.12
N ASP A 180 -20.37 -10.77 -8.41
CA ASP A 180 -21.56 -10.18 -9.02
C ASP A 180 -22.62 -11.26 -9.33
N ASP A 181 -23.79 -10.85 -9.85
CA ASP A 181 -24.89 -11.76 -10.21
C ASP A 181 -24.50 -12.85 -11.24
N ASN A 182 -23.36 -12.70 -11.93
CA ASN A 182 -22.86 -13.67 -12.89
C ASN A 182 -21.74 -14.56 -12.29
N GLY A 183 -21.50 -14.48 -10.98
CA GLY A 183 -20.44 -15.23 -10.29
C GLY A 183 -19.04 -14.70 -10.55
N ILE A 184 -18.89 -13.46 -11.06
CA ILE A 184 -17.58 -12.89 -11.36
C ILE A 184 -17.11 -12.05 -10.17
N VAL A 185 -15.95 -12.41 -9.62
CA VAL A 185 -15.36 -11.73 -8.46
C VAL A 185 -14.90 -10.31 -8.83
N GLY A 186 -15.32 -9.34 -8.03
CA GLY A 186 -14.88 -7.96 -8.14
C GLY A 186 -14.77 -7.26 -6.78
N ILE A 187 -14.23 -6.04 -6.79
CA ILE A 187 -14.20 -5.17 -5.62
C ILE A 187 -15.34 -4.17 -5.72
N ASN A 188 -16.26 -4.17 -4.78
CA ASN A 188 -17.32 -3.18 -4.70
C ASN A 188 -16.84 -1.97 -3.90
N LEU A 189 -16.94 -0.77 -4.49
CA LEU A 189 -16.73 0.50 -3.80
C LEU A 189 -18.08 1.19 -3.55
N ASN A 190 -18.50 1.24 -2.28
CA ASN A 190 -19.73 1.89 -1.89
C ASN A 190 -19.62 3.43 -2.04
N LYS A 191 -20.73 4.11 -2.34
CA LYS A 191 -20.81 5.57 -2.46
C LYS A 191 -20.43 6.30 -1.16
N ASP A 192 -20.63 5.65 -0.02
CA ASP A 192 -20.28 6.20 1.30
C ASP A 192 -18.77 6.23 1.56
N LEU A 193 -17.94 5.65 0.67
CA LEU A 193 -16.49 5.55 0.82
C LEU A 193 -15.80 6.87 1.11
N MET A 194 -16.18 7.93 0.40
CA MET A 194 -15.55 9.24 0.61
C MET A 194 -15.85 9.80 2.00
N THR A 195 -17.08 9.60 2.49
CA THR A 195 -17.50 10.04 3.82
C THR A 195 -16.81 9.23 4.92
N ILE A 196 -16.79 7.90 4.78
CA ILE A 196 -16.19 6.98 5.75
C ILE A 196 -14.67 7.21 5.84
N ALA A 197 -13.99 7.30 4.69
CA ALA A 197 -12.57 7.59 4.63
C ALA A 197 -12.25 8.98 5.22
N GLY A 198 -13.08 9.99 4.95
CA GLY A 198 -12.95 11.33 5.52
C GLY A 198 -13.08 11.33 7.05
N ASN A 199 -14.05 10.60 7.59
CA ASN A 199 -14.25 10.46 9.03
C ASN A 199 -13.09 9.72 9.70
N ALA A 200 -12.62 8.63 9.12
CA ALA A 200 -11.47 7.89 9.64
C ALA A 200 -10.18 8.74 9.61
N LEU A 201 -9.97 9.51 8.53
CA LEU A 201 -8.85 10.45 8.44
C LEU A 201 -8.95 11.55 9.50
N LYS A 202 -10.13 12.15 9.68
CA LYS A 202 -10.39 13.15 10.73
C LYS A 202 -10.06 12.60 12.11
N ALA A 203 -10.55 11.39 12.44
CA ALA A 203 -10.26 10.73 13.71
C ALA A 203 -8.75 10.52 13.93
N ASN A 204 -8.03 10.02 12.93
CA ASN A 204 -6.59 9.80 13.01
C ASN A 204 -5.80 11.10 13.18
N ILE A 205 -6.16 12.17 12.46
CA ILE A 205 -5.52 13.50 12.60
C ILE A 205 -5.78 14.07 14.00
N THR A 206 -7.02 13.98 14.50
CA THR A 206 -7.38 14.44 15.85
C THR A 206 -6.61 13.67 16.92
N ALA A 207 -6.40 12.36 16.75
CA ALA A 207 -5.60 11.56 17.67
C ALA A 207 -4.09 11.85 17.60
N ILE A 208 -3.54 12.15 16.41
CA ILE A 208 -2.12 12.50 16.23
C ILE A 208 -1.80 13.91 16.73
N GLY A 209 -2.72 14.87 16.58
CA GLY A 209 -2.47 16.29 16.90
C GLY A 209 -1.82 16.52 18.27
N PRO A 210 -2.40 16.00 19.37
CA PRO A 210 -1.83 16.14 20.71
C PRO A 210 -0.47 15.45 20.89
N LEU A 211 -0.17 14.39 20.13
CA LEU A 211 1.09 13.66 20.23
C LEU A 211 2.26 14.41 19.58
N GLY A 212 1.98 15.30 18.63
CA GLY A 212 2.99 16.11 17.94
C GLY A 212 3.57 17.25 18.78
N HIS A 213 2.90 17.65 19.86
CA HIS A 213 3.27 18.80 20.68
C HIS A 213 3.49 18.35 22.13
N GLY A 214 4.72 18.48 22.62
CA GLY A 214 4.89 18.64 24.06
C GLY A 214 4.15 19.92 24.46
N ALA A 215 3.02 19.78 25.16
CA ALA A 215 2.24 20.83 25.83
C ALA A 215 2.14 22.20 25.11
N ALA A 216 1.29 22.32 24.08
CA ALA A 216 0.71 23.61 23.68
C ALA A 216 -0.65 23.41 22.99
N PRO A 217 -1.70 24.21 23.29
CA PRO A 217 -3.07 23.94 22.84
C PRO A 217 -3.28 24.30 21.36
N ILE A 218 -3.55 23.30 20.52
CA ILE A 218 -3.88 23.47 19.09
C ILE A 218 -5.36 23.84 18.95
N ARG A 219 -5.72 25.05 19.36
CA ARG A 219 -7.13 25.51 19.35
C ARG A 219 -7.64 26.22 18.08
N PRO A 220 -6.88 26.57 17.01
CA PRO A 220 -7.50 27.18 15.82
C PRO A 220 -7.66 26.30 14.57
N LEU A 221 -7.16 25.05 14.52
CA LEU A 221 -7.15 24.27 13.26
C LEU A 221 -8.49 23.62 12.88
N LEU A 222 -9.48 23.62 13.76
CA LEU A 222 -10.81 23.05 13.49
C LEU A 222 -11.67 23.92 12.56
N HIS A 223 -11.45 25.23 12.47
CA HIS A 223 -12.26 26.13 11.63
C HIS A 223 -11.88 26.14 10.14
N ARG A 224 -10.84 25.39 9.72
CA ARG A 224 -10.42 25.35 8.31
C ARG A 224 -10.83 24.08 7.55
N VAL A 225 -11.44 23.10 8.23
CA VAL A 225 -11.91 21.86 7.60
C VAL A 225 -13.35 22.02 7.07
N GLU A 226 -14.16 22.93 7.64
CA GLU A 226 -15.54 23.18 7.20
C GLU A 226 -15.63 24.03 5.92
N GLY A 227 -14.57 24.75 5.54
CA GLY A 227 -14.52 25.54 4.31
C GLY A 227 -14.06 24.77 3.05
N ALA A 228 -13.40 23.62 3.21
CA ALA A 228 -12.86 22.86 2.09
C ALA A 228 -13.90 22.01 1.34
N GLN A 229 -15.09 21.80 1.94
CA GLN A 229 -16.20 21.08 1.29
C GLN A 229 -16.95 21.91 0.24
N ARG A 230 -16.71 23.24 0.12
CA ARG A 230 -17.43 24.11 -0.84
C ARG A 230 -16.61 24.61 -2.05
N GLN A 231 -15.33 24.25 -2.18
CA GLN A 231 -14.45 24.76 -3.26
C GLN A 231 -13.83 23.68 -4.15
N VAL A 232 -14.58 22.61 -4.48
CA VAL A 232 -14.15 21.62 -5.50
C VAL A 232 -14.82 21.86 -6.86
N GLN A 233 -15.63 22.92 -6.99
CA GLN A 233 -16.09 23.37 -8.31
C GLN A 233 -15.31 24.61 -8.75
N ALA A 234 -14.58 24.44 -9.87
CA ALA A 234 -13.89 25.43 -10.68
C ALA A 234 -12.56 26.01 -10.15
N VAL A 235 -11.43 25.35 -10.48
CA VAL A 235 -10.18 26.05 -10.86
C VAL A 235 -9.39 25.19 -11.88
N HIS A 236 -9.16 25.75 -13.07
CA HIS A 236 -8.24 25.27 -14.11
C HIS A 236 -6.77 25.46 -13.63
N PRO A 237 -5.82 24.54 -13.90
CA PRO A 237 -4.51 24.62 -13.27
C PRO A 237 -3.58 25.60 -14.00
N ARG A 238 -3.19 26.68 -13.32
CA ARG A 238 -1.95 27.41 -13.57
C ARG A 238 -1.05 27.26 -12.34
N LEU A 239 0.11 26.60 -12.49
CA LEU A 239 1.10 26.41 -11.43
C LEU A 239 2.04 27.63 -11.32
N PRO A 240 2.24 28.21 -10.12
CA PRO A 240 3.39 29.07 -9.82
C PRO A 240 4.66 28.24 -9.53
N GLN A 241 5.81 28.73 -9.98
CA GLN A 241 7.10 28.01 -10.08
C GLN A 241 7.85 27.74 -8.75
N GLY A 242 7.21 27.78 -7.59
CA GLY A 242 7.89 27.76 -6.28
C GLY A 242 7.95 26.43 -5.50
N LEU A 243 7.31 25.36 -5.96
CA LEU A 243 7.10 24.15 -5.13
C LEU A 243 7.54 22.85 -5.81
N ARG A 244 8.79 22.82 -6.28
CA ARG A 244 9.33 21.71 -7.09
C ARG A 244 9.99 20.58 -6.30
N ALA A 245 9.88 20.55 -4.98
CA ALA A 245 10.56 19.55 -4.15
C ALA A 245 9.59 18.88 -3.17
N LEU A 246 8.69 18.01 -3.65
CA LEU A 246 8.04 16.97 -2.82
C LEU A 246 7.24 15.90 -3.60
N LEU A 247 7.30 15.86 -4.93
CA LEU A 247 6.87 14.69 -5.71
C LEU A 247 7.82 14.55 -6.91
N HIS A 248 8.81 13.67 -6.77
CA HIS A 248 9.53 13.12 -7.92
C HIS A 248 8.83 11.82 -8.32
N PRO A 249 8.01 11.80 -9.39
CA PRO A 249 7.65 10.56 -10.04
C PRO A 249 8.93 10.05 -10.74
N CYS A 250 9.53 8.99 -10.21
CA CYS A 250 10.66 8.35 -10.87
C CYS A 250 10.14 7.50 -12.04
N GLY A 251 9.81 8.16 -13.16
CA GLY A 251 9.69 7.51 -14.46
C GLY A 251 11.06 7.43 -15.11
N ARG A 252 11.80 6.35 -14.91
CA ARG A 252 12.90 5.99 -15.82
C ARG A 252 12.36 5.09 -16.92
N ALA A 253 12.23 5.68 -18.11
CA ALA A 253 12.05 4.95 -19.34
C ALA A 253 13.31 4.09 -19.61
N CYS A 254 13.16 2.77 -19.58
CA CYS A 254 14.15 1.85 -20.13
C CYS A 254 14.14 2.01 -21.65
N ARG A 255 15.16 2.67 -22.22
CA ARG A 255 15.42 2.64 -23.67
C ARG A 255 16.03 1.28 -24.02
N HIS A 256 15.28 0.44 -24.73
CA HIS A 256 15.86 -0.66 -25.49
C HIS A 256 16.83 -0.10 -26.53
N ARG A 257 18.13 -0.42 -26.41
CA ARG A 257 19.01 -0.45 -27.58
C ARG A 257 18.72 -1.74 -28.32
N ARG A 258 18.21 -1.61 -29.54
CA ARG A 258 18.29 -2.67 -30.55
C ARG A 258 19.77 -2.88 -30.89
N ALA A 259 20.26 -4.10 -30.72
CA ALA A 259 21.43 -4.55 -31.46
C ALA A 259 20.91 -4.99 -32.84
N ALA A 260 21.37 -4.31 -33.88
CA ALA A 260 21.26 -4.78 -35.25
C ALA A 260 22.33 -5.87 -35.47
N ALA A 261 21.98 -6.86 -36.29
CA ALA A 261 22.97 -7.62 -37.06
C ALA A 261 23.59 -6.70 -38.13
#